data_AF-A0A382UAL6-F1
#
_entry.id   AF-A0A382UAL6-F1
#
_cell.length_a   1.000
_cell.length_b   1.000
_cell.length_c   1.000
_cell.angle_alpha   90.00
_cell.angle_beta   90.00
_cell.angle_gamma   90.00
#
_symmetry.space_group_name_H-M   'P 1'
#
loop_
_entity.id
_entity.type
_entity.pdbx_description
1 polymer ?
#
loop_
_entity_poly.entity_id
_entity_poly.type
_entity_poly.pdbx_seq_one_letter_code
_entity_poly.pdbx_strand_id
1 'polypeptide(L)'
;GQNMYPTLALELYRVATRQSTMAIDYGPGGISGVKLKGLNVPTDRNGQIWMKFGKHDRSLYISALDVLNGTVEPQKLAGKLAFLGTSAVGLLDIKATPLDAAIPGVEVHAQLLQNILDKNYLARPPWSLGAELVAVVLFGLLMIIMVPFLGALWTLVLAIATVAILLFLSWWVYDSYGLLLDMVFPAISIFIVSVVLTYLNYMREERQRREVRGAFSRYMSPDLVAQLAEDPSRLTLGGEMREMSVLFADIRGFTTISEQFDAEGLTKFINRYLTPMTNVILERKGTIDKYMGDC
;
A
#
# COMPACT_ATOMS: atom_id res chain seq x y z
N GLY A 1 13.96 31.86 13.30
CA GLY A 1 13.62 33.22 12.83
C GLY A 1 12.13 33.29 12.63
N GLN A 2 11.45 34.24 13.29
CA GLN A 2 9.98 34.38 13.28
C GLN A 2 9.46 35.39 12.23
N ASN A 3 10.34 35.92 11.39
CA ASN A 3 9.97 36.90 10.36
C ASN A 3 9.79 36.17 9.03
N MET A 4 8.61 36.32 8.41
CA MET A 4 8.38 35.90 7.03
C MET A 4 8.91 36.97 6.09
N TYR A 5 9.74 36.56 5.13
CA TYR A 5 10.25 37.43 4.08
C TYR A 5 9.70 36.97 2.73
N PRO A 6 9.35 37.91 1.83
CA PRO A 6 8.98 37.56 0.47
C PRO A 6 10.17 36.93 -0.25
N THR A 7 9.90 36.01 -1.18
CA THR A 7 10.93 35.48 -2.05
C THR A 7 11.44 36.59 -2.99
N LEU A 8 12.70 36.49 -3.42
CA LEU A 8 13.29 37.44 -4.36
C LEU A 8 12.44 37.63 -5.63
N ALA A 9 11.81 36.55 -6.10
CA ALA A 9 10.91 36.58 -7.25
C ALA A 9 9.65 37.42 -7.02
N LEU A 10 8.98 37.22 -5.88
CA LEU A 10 7.79 38.01 -5.51
C LEU A 10 8.14 39.48 -5.29
N GLU A 11 9.29 39.73 -4.65
CA GLU A 11 9.76 41.09 -4.39
C GLU A 11 10.13 41.84 -5.67
N LEU A 12 10.80 41.18 -6.62
CA LEU A 12 11.07 41.73 -7.94
C LEU A 12 9.78 42.12 -8.66
N TYR A 13 8.76 41.24 -8.62
CA TYR A 13 7.46 41.53 -9.22
C TYR A 13 6.74 42.71 -8.54
N ARG A 14 6.80 42.79 -7.20
CA ARG A 14 6.24 43.90 -6.42
C ARG A 14 6.87 45.24 -6.80
N VAL A 15 8.19 45.30 -6.88
CA VAL A 15 8.94 46.51 -7.27
C VAL A 15 8.65 46.88 -8.72
N ALA A 16 8.66 45.92 -9.64
CA ALA A 16 8.37 46.14 -11.05
C ALA A 16 6.95 46.69 -11.29
N THR A 17 5.97 46.24 -10.50
CA THR A 17 4.58 46.71 -10.55
C THR A 17 4.31 47.94 -9.68
N ARG A 18 5.37 48.54 -9.10
CA ARG A 18 5.33 49.73 -8.23
C ARG A 18 4.33 49.60 -7.08
N GLN A 19 4.20 48.42 -6.49
CA GLN A 19 3.32 48.17 -5.34
C GLN A 19 4.08 48.38 -4.03
N SER A 20 3.44 49.00 -3.04
CA SER A 20 4.03 49.19 -1.70
C SER A 20 3.72 48.03 -0.74
N THR A 21 2.67 47.26 -1.00
CA THR A 21 2.13 46.25 -0.07
C THR A 21 1.89 44.91 -0.73
N MET A 22 2.03 43.83 0.06
CA MET A 22 1.58 42.48 -0.25
C MET A 22 0.51 42.09 0.76
N ALA A 23 -0.58 41.47 0.29
CA ALA A 23 -1.61 40.93 1.15
C ALA A 23 -1.42 39.42 1.28
N ILE A 24 -1.60 38.89 2.48
CA ILE A 24 -1.56 37.45 2.75
C ILE A 24 -2.97 37.02 3.09
N ASP A 25 -3.51 36.06 2.35
CA ASP A 25 -4.77 35.41 2.71
C ASP A 25 -4.48 34.36 3.79
N TYR A 26 -5.12 34.55 4.94
CA TYR A 26 -5.04 33.64 6.08
C TYR A 26 -6.42 33.05 6.38
N GLY A 27 -6.49 31.72 6.51
CA GLY A 27 -7.72 31.00 6.82
C GLY A 27 -7.55 30.00 7.97
N PRO A 28 -8.61 29.22 8.28
CA PRO A 28 -8.60 28.23 9.37
C PRO A 28 -7.52 27.14 9.18
N GLY A 29 -7.07 26.93 7.94
CA GLY A 29 -6.01 25.98 7.59
C GLY A 29 -4.61 26.58 7.52
N GLY A 30 -4.39 27.84 7.91
CA GLY A 30 -3.12 28.56 7.75
C GLY A 30 -3.14 29.54 6.58
N ILE A 31 -1.97 29.86 6.03
CA ILE A 31 -1.86 30.73 4.86
C ILE A 31 -2.42 29.98 3.64
N SER A 32 -3.25 30.63 2.84
CA SER A 32 -3.81 30.05 1.60
C SER A 32 -3.23 30.68 0.34
N GLY A 33 -2.71 31.89 0.42
CA GLY A 33 -2.05 32.54 -0.70
C GLY A 33 -1.53 33.93 -0.40
N VAL A 34 -0.74 34.44 -1.33
CA VAL A 34 -0.25 35.82 -1.33
C VAL A 34 -0.86 36.53 -2.52
N LYS A 35 -1.54 37.65 -2.23
CA LYS A 35 -2.17 38.50 -3.22
C LYS A 35 -1.29 39.72 -3.52
N LEU A 36 -1.01 39.89 -4.80
CA LEU A 36 -0.44 41.07 -5.42
C LEU A 36 -1.43 41.60 -6.45
N LYS A 37 -1.24 42.85 -6.90
CA LYS A 37 -2.16 43.47 -7.86
C LYS A 37 -2.26 42.63 -9.14
N GLY A 38 -3.46 42.10 -9.41
CA GLY A 38 -3.76 41.27 -10.58
C GLY A 38 -3.24 39.83 -10.51
N LEU A 39 -2.62 39.41 -9.40
CA LEU A 39 -1.94 38.14 -9.29
C LEU A 39 -2.18 37.51 -7.92
N ASN A 40 -2.78 36.31 -7.94
CA ASN A 40 -3.04 35.53 -6.73
C ASN A 40 -2.15 34.29 -6.77
N VAL A 41 -1.16 34.22 -5.88
CA VAL A 41 -0.24 33.08 -5.78
C VAL A 41 -0.73 32.18 -4.65
N PRO A 42 -1.25 30.97 -4.95
CA PRO A 42 -1.60 30.04 -3.91
C PRO A 42 -0.34 29.55 -3.21
N THR A 43 -0.42 29.44 -1.90
CA THR A 43 0.66 28.91 -1.07
C THR A 43 0.15 27.71 -0.28
N ASP A 44 1.07 26.93 0.26
CA ASP A 44 0.73 25.97 1.30
C ASP A 44 0.40 26.69 2.62
N ARG A 45 0.02 25.89 3.64
CA ARG A 45 -0.34 26.36 4.98
C ARG A 45 0.77 27.17 5.66
N ASN A 46 2.03 26.97 5.24
CA ASN A 46 3.24 27.61 5.75
C ASN A 46 3.71 28.78 4.89
N GLY A 47 2.98 29.16 3.83
CA GLY A 47 3.37 30.23 2.91
C GLY A 47 4.41 29.83 1.84
N GLN A 48 4.63 28.52 1.64
CA GLN A 48 5.54 27.99 0.62
C GLN A 48 4.84 27.83 -0.73
N ILE A 49 5.61 27.94 -1.81
CA ILE A 49 5.12 27.77 -3.19
C ILE A 49 5.79 26.54 -3.78
N TRP A 50 4.98 25.64 -4.35
CA TRP A 50 5.50 24.49 -5.09
C TRP A 50 5.75 24.90 -6.54
N MET A 51 7.02 24.87 -6.93
CA MET A 51 7.43 25.23 -8.29
C MET A 51 7.39 24.02 -9.22
N LYS A 52 6.95 24.25 -10.45
CA LYS A 52 7.09 23.30 -11.56
C LYS A 52 8.45 23.55 -12.22
N PHE A 53 9.43 22.70 -11.93
CA PHE A 53 10.77 22.87 -12.50
C PHE A 53 10.74 22.67 -14.02
N GLY A 54 11.43 23.54 -14.74
CA GLY A 54 11.76 23.37 -16.15
C GLY A 54 13.15 22.78 -16.34
N LYS A 55 13.44 22.24 -17.52
CA LYS A 55 14.81 21.87 -17.88
C LYS A 55 15.66 23.14 -18.00
N HIS A 56 16.93 23.03 -17.66
CA HIS A 56 17.90 24.11 -17.78
C HIS A 56 17.96 24.66 -19.20
N ASP A 57 17.68 25.95 -19.37
CA ASP A 57 17.67 26.61 -20.67
C ASP A 57 18.76 27.68 -20.75
N ARG A 58 19.83 27.37 -21.48
CA ARG A 58 20.96 28.28 -21.69
C ARG A 58 20.60 29.54 -22.49
N SER A 59 19.52 29.50 -23.27
CA SER A 59 19.10 30.65 -24.09
C SER A 59 18.54 31.82 -23.26
N LEU A 60 18.15 31.56 -22.00
CA LEU A 60 17.66 32.57 -21.07
C LEU A 60 18.78 33.43 -20.46
N TYR A 61 20.04 33.04 -20.65
CA TYR A 61 21.20 33.70 -20.03
C TYR A 61 21.81 34.75 -20.94
N ILE A 62 22.10 35.91 -20.35
CA ILE A 62 22.85 36.98 -20.99
C ILE A 62 24.05 37.30 -20.10
N SER A 63 25.25 37.32 -20.71
CA SER A 63 26.48 37.68 -20.02
C SER A 63 26.41 39.13 -19.54
N ALA A 64 26.64 39.35 -18.24
CA ALA A 64 26.70 40.71 -17.69
C ALA A 64 27.82 41.55 -18.32
N LEU A 65 28.92 40.91 -18.73
CA LEU A 65 30.03 41.57 -19.43
C LEU A 65 29.61 42.11 -20.79
N ASP A 66 28.81 41.34 -21.54
CA ASP A 66 28.31 41.74 -22.86
C ASP A 66 27.30 42.89 -22.75
N VAL A 67 26.49 42.90 -21.67
CA VAL A 67 25.59 44.02 -21.37
C VAL A 67 26.38 45.29 -21.03
N LEU A 68 27.44 45.18 -20.23
CA LEU A 68 28.31 46.32 -19.87
C LEU A 68 29.08 46.88 -21.07
N ASN A 69 29.50 46.00 -22.00
CA ASN A 69 30.18 46.37 -23.24
C ASN A 69 29.22 46.88 -24.33
N GLY A 70 27.90 46.83 -24.10
CA GLY A 70 26.89 47.29 -25.06
C GLY A 70 26.73 46.41 -26.31
N THR A 71 27.22 45.16 -26.28
CA THR A 71 27.13 44.23 -27.42
C THR A 71 25.76 43.54 -27.51
N VAL A 72 24.94 43.64 -26.46
CA VAL A 72 23.60 43.04 -26.40
C VAL A 72 22.56 44.02 -26.95
N GLU A 73 21.77 43.57 -27.92
CA GLU A 73 20.63 44.32 -28.46
C GLU A 73 19.65 44.74 -27.34
N PRO A 74 19.35 46.03 -27.16
CA PRO A 74 18.47 46.51 -26.10
C PRO A 74 17.06 45.90 -26.13
N GLN A 75 16.60 45.47 -27.30
CA GLN A 75 15.30 44.81 -27.50
C GLN A 75 15.20 43.48 -26.73
N LYS A 76 16.31 42.80 -26.45
CA LYS A 76 16.30 41.54 -25.68
C LYS A 76 15.93 41.75 -24.21
N LEU A 77 16.18 42.95 -23.67
CA LEU A 77 15.95 43.31 -22.26
C LEU A 77 14.72 44.20 -22.05
N ALA A 78 14.29 44.93 -23.08
CA ALA A 78 13.16 45.85 -22.98
C ALA A 78 11.87 45.14 -22.52
N GLY A 79 11.27 45.63 -21.43
CA GLY A 79 10.01 45.11 -20.88
C GLY A 79 10.10 43.77 -20.16
N LYS A 80 11.31 43.21 -19.98
CA LYS A 80 11.52 41.94 -19.26
C LYS A 80 11.93 42.17 -17.81
N LEU A 81 11.62 41.19 -16.96
CA LEU A 81 12.14 41.10 -15.60
C LEU A 81 13.41 40.26 -15.63
N ALA A 82 14.51 40.81 -15.16
CA ALA A 82 15.82 40.16 -15.17
C ALA A 82 16.33 39.95 -13.75
N PHE A 83 17.01 38.82 -13.54
CA PHE A 83 17.77 38.56 -12.32
C PHE A 83 19.26 38.63 -12.64
N LEU A 84 20.01 39.31 -11.77
CA LEU A 84 21.46 39.30 -11.82
C LEU A 84 21.96 38.26 -10.82
N GLY A 85 22.73 37.29 -11.32
CA GLY A 85 23.27 36.21 -10.50
C GLY A 85 24.60 35.70 -11.03
N THR A 86 25.17 34.75 -10.31
CA THR A 86 26.51 34.23 -10.62
C THR A 86 26.40 32.82 -11.18
N SER A 87 27.19 32.53 -12.22
CA SER A 87 27.27 31.20 -12.85
C SER A 87 28.56 30.46 -12.49
N ALA A 88 29.42 31.04 -11.65
CA ALA A 88 30.69 30.44 -11.27
C ALA A 88 30.50 29.35 -10.22
N VAL A 89 31.03 28.15 -10.50
CA VAL A 89 30.95 26.97 -9.61
C VAL A 89 31.51 27.25 -8.21
N GLY A 90 32.55 28.07 -8.11
CA GLY A 90 33.22 28.40 -6.85
C GLY A 90 32.43 29.29 -5.88
N LEU A 91 31.29 29.85 -6.31
CA LEU A 91 30.46 30.73 -5.49
C LEU A 91 29.34 29.98 -4.75
N LEU A 92 29.30 28.65 -4.85
CA LEU A 92 28.36 27.75 -4.15
C LEU A 92 26.87 28.06 -4.37
N ASP A 93 26.54 28.79 -5.43
CA ASP A 93 25.17 29.13 -5.83
C ASP A 93 24.57 28.13 -6.84
N ILE A 94 25.26 27.03 -7.13
CA ILE A 94 24.70 25.96 -7.97
C ILE A 94 23.78 25.08 -7.12
N LYS A 95 22.57 24.84 -7.62
CA LYS A 95 21.52 24.03 -6.98
C LYS A 95 21.18 22.83 -7.86
N ALA A 96 20.81 21.73 -7.22
CA ALA A 96 20.23 20.57 -7.89
C ALA A 96 18.70 20.70 -7.90
N THR A 97 18.08 20.28 -8.99
CA THR A 97 16.63 20.19 -9.15
C THR A 97 16.22 18.78 -9.54
N PRO A 98 14.92 18.43 -9.47
CA PRO A 98 14.45 17.12 -9.91
C PRO A 98 14.74 16.80 -11.39
N LEU A 99 14.98 17.81 -12.24
CA LEU A 99 15.23 17.63 -13.67
C LEU A 99 16.71 17.74 -14.04
N ASP A 100 17.47 18.59 -13.34
CA ASP A 100 18.88 18.86 -13.64
C ASP A 100 19.73 18.90 -12.36
N ALA A 101 20.87 18.21 -12.41
CA ALA A 101 21.77 18.06 -11.25
C ALA A 101 22.50 19.35 -10.86
N ALA A 102 22.65 20.30 -11.78
CA ALA A 102 23.41 21.53 -11.56
C ALA A 102 22.83 22.67 -12.38
N ILE A 103 22.10 23.57 -11.71
CA ILE A 103 21.60 24.82 -12.28
C ILE A 103 22.01 26.01 -11.40
N PRO A 104 22.29 27.20 -11.96
CA PRO A 104 22.50 28.41 -11.17
C PRO A 104 21.27 28.76 -10.31
N GLY A 105 21.47 29.12 -9.04
CA GLY A 105 20.39 29.43 -8.09
C GLY A 105 19.51 30.60 -8.55
N VAL A 106 20.09 31.54 -9.30
CA VAL A 106 19.35 32.63 -9.95
C VAL A 106 18.28 32.12 -10.93
N GLU A 107 18.51 30.99 -11.60
CA GLU A 107 17.54 30.38 -12.52
C GLU A 107 16.34 29.83 -11.76
N VAL A 108 16.53 29.30 -10.56
CA VAL A 108 15.44 28.84 -9.69
C VAL A 108 14.48 30.00 -9.39
N HIS A 109 15.01 31.19 -9.11
CA HIS A 109 14.19 32.39 -8.90
C HIS A 109 13.50 32.87 -10.18
N ALA A 110 14.17 32.77 -11.33
CA ALA A 110 13.59 33.10 -12.63
C ALA A 110 12.44 32.14 -12.99
N GLN A 111 12.64 30.83 -12.84
CA GLN A 111 11.61 29.82 -13.05
C GLN A 111 10.43 29.98 -12.09
N LEU A 112 10.66 30.34 -10.82
CA LEU A 112 9.59 30.64 -9.88
C LEU A 112 8.75 31.84 -10.34
N LEU A 113 9.40 32.93 -10.75
CA LEU A 113 8.69 34.10 -11.26
C LEU A 113 7.91 33.77 -12.53
N GLN A 114 8.50 33.01 -13.44
CA GLN A 114 7.84 32.56 -14.66
C GLN A 114 6.59 31.71 -14.34
N ASN A 115 6.71 30.71 -13.45
CA ASN A 115 5.55 29.89 -13.03
C ASN A 115 4.43 30.73 -12.41
N ILE A 116 4.79 31.78 -11.67
CA ILE A 116 3.83 32.72 -11.08
C ILE A 116 3.11 33.52 -12.17
N LEU A 117 3.85 34.06 -13.15
CA LEU A 117 3.31 34.86 -14.25
C LEU A 117 2.44 34.04 -15.21
N ASP A 118 2.91 32.83 -15.56
CA ASP A 118 2.23 31.91 -16.46
C ASP A 118 1.06 31.16 -15.77
N LYS A 119 0.90 31.36 -14.45
CA LYS A 119 -0.04 30.63 -13.59
C LYS A 119 0.12 29.10 -13.69
N ASN A 120 1.32 28.64 -14.00
CA ASN A 120 1.70 27.24 -14.17
C ASN A 120 2.53 26.78 -12.96
N TYR A 121 1.93 26.86 -11.78
CA TYR A 121 2.52 26.43 -10.53
C TYR A 121 1.84 25.17 -10.00
N LEU A 122 2.52 24.48 -9.09
CA LEU A 122 1.96 23.33 -8.40
C LEU A 122 1.26 23.81 -7.13
N ALA A 123 0.10 23.24 -6.83
CA ALA A 123 -0.63 23.57 -5.61
C ALA A 123 -1.01 22.29 -4.85
N ARG A 124 -0.76 22.29 -3.53
CA ARG A 124 -1.29 21.26 -2.63
C ARG A 124 -2.48 21.86 -1.86
N PRO A 125 -3.72 21.58 -2.30
CA PRO A 125 -4.89 22.20 -1.69
C PRO A 125 -5.08 21.69 -0.25
N PRO A 126 -5.70 22.48 0.66
CA PRO A 126 -5.89 22.07 2.05
C PRO A 126 -6.74 20.80 2.23
N TRP A 127 -7.60 20.49 1.26
CA TRP A 127 -8.46 19.30 1.23
C TRP A 127 -7.74 18.04 0.74
N SER A 128 -6.51 18.15 0.20
CA SER A 128 -5.73 17.00 -0.31
C SER A 128 -5.61 15.89 0.72
N LEU A 129 -5.23 16.22 1.96
CA LEU A 129 -5.12 15.26 3.06
C LEU A 129 -6.45 14.55 3.35
N GLY A 130 -7.58 15.28 3.29
CA GLY A 130 -8.90 14.67 3.46
C GLY A 130 -9.24 13.70 2.34
N ALA A 131 -8.94 14.07 1.08
CA ALA A 131 -9.13 13.19 -0.06
C ALA A 131 -8.24 11.94 -0.01
N GLU A 132 -6.98 12.09 0.41
CA GLU A 132 -6.02 10.99 0.62
C GLU A 132 -6.55 10.00 1.68
N LEU A 133 -7.05 10.49 2.82
CA LEU A 133 -7.64 9.65 3.87
C LEU A 133 -8.92 8.95 3.41
N VAL A 134 -9.79 9.66 2.69
CA VAL A 134 -11.02 9.06 2.12
C VAL A 134 -10.66 7.96 1.12
N ALA A 135 -9.62 8.15 0.30
CA ALA A 135 -9.14 7.11 -0.61
C ALA A 135 -8.65 5.87 0.14
N VAL A 136 -7.87 6.03 1.22
CA VAL A 136 -7.44 4.90 2.07
C VAL A 136 -8.64 4.11 2.59
N VAL A 137 -9.64 4.81 3.14
CA VAL A 137 -10.82 4.15 3.71
C VAL A 137 -11.64 3.46 2.62
N LEU A 138 -11.90 4.14 1.51
CA LEU A 138 -12.74 3.61 0.43
C LEU A 138 -12.11 2.38 -0.23
N PHE A 139 -10.85 2.46 -0.65
CA PHE A 139 -10.16 1.34 -1.28
C PHE A 139 -9.77 0.26 -0.26
N GLY A 140 -9.49 0.62 1.00
CA GLY A 140 -9.30 -0.35 2.07
C GLY A 140 -10.55 -1.17 2.34
N LEU A 141 -11.72 -0.54 2.42
CA LEU A 141 -13.02 -1.23 2.55
C LEU A 141 -13.33 -2.09 1.33
N LEU A 142 -13.05 -1.60 0.12
CA LEU A 142 -13.16 -2.39 -1.10
C LEU A 142 -12.35 -3.70 -1.00
N MET A 143 -11.10 -3.62 -0.54
CA MET A 143 -10.25 -4.80 -0.34
C MET A 143 -10.80 -5.74 0.73
N ILE A 144 -11.27 -5.22 1.87
CA ILE A 144 -11.86 -6.04 2.94
C ILE A 144 -13.08 -6.82 2.44
N ILE A 145 -13.92 -6.18 1.61
CA ILE A 145 -15.12 -6.80 1.06
C ILE A 145 -14.77 -7.80 -0.04
N MET A 146 -13.85 -7.47 -0.96
CA MET A 146 -13.55 -8.33 -2.11
C MET A 146 -12.67 -9.54 -1.75
N VAL A 147 -11.66 -9.37 -0.91
CA VAL A 147 -10.64 -10.42 -0.65
C VAL A 147 -11.23 -11.78 -0.19
N PRO A 148 -12.30 -11.86 0.63
CA PRO A 148 -12.93 -13.14 0.98
C PRO A 148 -13.60 -13.90 -0.18
N PHE A 149 -13.97 -13.22 -1.28
CA PHE A 149 -14.68 -13.84 -2.41
C PHE A 149 -13.76 -14.24 -3.57
N LEU A 150 -12.49 -13.84 -3.52
CA LEU A 150 -11.52 -14.04 -4.59
C LEU A 150 -10.41 -14.99 -4.13
N GLY A 151 -9.96 -15.87 -5.03
CA GLY A 151 -8.77 -16.69 -4.77
C GLY A 151 -7.49 -15.86 -4.71
N ALA A 152 -6.43 -16.40 -4.09
CA ALA A 152 -5.18 -15.69 -3.80
C ALA A 152 -4.50 -15.02 -5.02
N LEU A 153 -4.60 -15.61 -6.22
CA LEU A 153 -4.07 -14.99 -7.43
C LEU A 153 -4.82 -13.71 -7.81
N TRP A 154 -6.16 -13.76 -7.73
CA TRP A 154 -7.02 -12.63 -8.10
C TRP A 154 -6.98 -11.51 -7.05
N THR A 155 -6.77 -11.83 -5.77
CA THR A 155 -6.56 -10.81 -4.73
C THR A 155 -5.27 -10.02 -4.98
N LEU A 156 -4.19 -10.69 -5.40
CA LEU A 156 -2.94 -10.04 -5.78
C LEU A 156 -3.13 -9.12 -7.00
N VAL A 157 -3.82 -9.61 -8.05
CA VAL A 157 -4.12 -8.81 -9.25
C VAL A 157 -4.95 -7.58 -8.88
N LEU A 158 -5.98 -7.74 -8.04
CA LEU A 158 -6.81 -6.62 -7.58
C LEU A 158 -6.01 -5.59 -6.79
N ALA A 159 -5.10 -6.02 -5.91
CA ALA A 159 -4.25 -5.12 -5.13
C ALA A 159 -3.31 -4.31 -6.04
N ILE A 160 -2.63 -4.98 -6.99
CA ILE A 160 -1.74 -4.32 -7.95
C ILE A 160 -2.51 -3.36 -8.85
N ALA A 161 -3.68 -3.77 -9.34
CA ALA A 161 -4.54 -2.91 -10.16
C ALA A 161 -5.00 -1.66 -9.40
N THR A 162 -5.39 -1.82 -8.13
CA THR A 162 -5.81 -0.70 -7.28
C THR A 162 -4.66 0.30 -7.05
N VAL A 163 -3.45 -0.19 -6.76
CA VAL A 163 -2.26 0.65 -6.63
C VAL A 163 -1.95 1.38 -7.94
N ALA A 164 -1.99 0.66 -9.07
CA ALA A 164 -1.74 1.26 -10.38
C ALA A 164 -2.76 2.36 -10.73
N ILE A 165 -4.04 2.14 -10.42
CA ILE A 165 -5.12 3.12 -10.62
C ILE A 165 -4.86 4.38 -9.78
N LEU A 166 -4.48 4.23 -8.52
CA LEU A 166 -4.16 5.37 -7.66
C LEU A 166 -2.96 6.16 -8.17
N LEU A 167 -1.86 5.49 -8.52
CA LEU A 167 -0.69 6.18 -9.06
C LEU A 167 -1.01 6.89 -10.38
N PHE A 168 -1.81 6.26 -11.24
CA PHE A 168 -2.28 6.86 -12.49
C PHE A 168 -3.16 8.09 -12.24
N LEU A 169 -4.11 8.01 -11.30
CA LEU A 169 -4.97 9.15 -10.93
C LEU A 169 -4.16 10.32 -10.39
N SER A 170 -3.16 10.06 -9.53
CA SER A 170 -2.24 11.08 -9.03
C SER A 170 -1.50 11.78 -10.16
N TRP A 171 -0.94 10.99 -11.09
CA TRP A 171 -0.22 11.53 -12.25
C TRP A 171 -1.13 12.32 -13.19
N TRP A 172 -2.33 11.83 -13.47
CA TRP A 172 -3.31 12.52 -14.32
C TRP A 172 -3.77 13.85 -13.74
N VAL A 173 -4.02 13.90 -12.42
CA VAL A 173 -4.38 15.13 -11.71
C VAL A 173 -3.23 16.12 -11.68
N TYR A 174 -1.99 15.64 -11.52
CA TYR A 174 -0.78 16.45 -11.60
C TYR A 174 -0.62 17.10 -12.98
N ASP A 175 -0.78 16.33 -14.06
CA ASP A 175 -0.60 16.82 -15.43
C ASP A 175 -1.71 17.78 -15.86
N SER A 176 -2.98 17.42 -15.57
CA SER A 176 -4.15 18.18 -16.03
C SER A 176 -4.42 19.44 -15.20
N TYR A 177 -4.19 19.39 -13.89
CA TYR A 177 -4.59 20.47 -12.96
C TYR A 177 -3.43 21.04 -12.13
N GLY A 178 -2.22 20.49 -12.22
CA GLY A 178 -1.08 20.95 -11.41
C GLY A 178 -1.25 20.69 -9.90
N LEU A 179 -2.15 19.78 -9.52
CA LEU A 179 -2.44 19.50 -8.12
C LEU A 179 -1.56 18.37 -7.60
N LEU A 180 -0.95 18.59 -6.43
CA LEU A 180 -0.14 17.59 -5.74
C LEU A 180 -1.02 16.79 -4.78
N LEU A 181 -1.46 15.61 -5.23
CA LEU A 181 -2.11 14.60 -4.39
C LEU A 181 -1.14 13.46 -4.11
N ASP A 182 -0.79 13.27 -2.84
CA ASP A 182 0.12 12.21 -2.44
C ASP A 182 -0.64 10.89 -2.28
N MET A 183 -0.76 10.17 -3.39
CA MET A 183 -1.39 8.85 -3.42
C MET A 183 -0.42 7.71 -3.10
N VAL A 184 0.85 8.01 -2.76
CA VAL A 184 1.84 7.01 -2.36
C VAL A 184 1.49 6.42 -1.00
N PHE A 185 1.14 7.28 -0.03
CA PHE A 185 0.72 6.82 1.30
C PHE A 185 -0.54 5.93 1.25
N PRO A 186 -1.62 6.29 0.52
CA PRO A 186 -2.74 5.39 0.29
C PRO A 186 -2.35 4.08 -0.40
N ALA A 187 -1.52 4.13 -1.44
CA ALA A 187 -1.10 2.95 -2.19
C ALA A 187 -0.36 1.93 -1.31
N ILE A 188 0.63 2.39 -0.51
CA ILE A 188 1.36 1.55 0.43
C ILE A 188 0.41 0.99 1.50
N SER A 189 -0.50 1.82 2.02
CA SER A 189 -1.47 1.39 3.02
C SER A 189 -2.36 0.26 2.48
N ILE A 190 -2.88 0.40 1.27
CA ILE A 190 -3.71 -0.62 0.59
C ILE A 190 -2.91 -1.90 0.32
N PHE A 191 -1.65 -1.77 -0.11
CA PHE A 191 -0.76 -2.90 -0.30
C PHE A 191 -0.57 -3.69 1.00
N ILE A 192 -0.24 -3.02 2.11
CA ILE A 192 -0.09 -3.66 3.42
C ILE A 192 -1.39 -4.33 3.86
N VAL A 193 -2.53 -3.63 3.76
CA VAL A 193 -3.84 -4.20 4.10
C VAL A 193 -4.13 -5.45 3.27
N SER A 194 -3.83 -5.43 1.97
CA SER A 194 -4.06 -6.59 1.09
C SER A 194 -3.22 -7.81 1.47
N VAL A 195 -1.95 -7.60 1.83
CA VAL A 195 -1.04 -8.67 2.27
C VAL A 195 -1.52 -9.27 3.59
N VAL A 196 -1.88 -8.42 4.56
CA VAL A 196 -2.40 -8.86 5.86
C VAL A 196 -3.71 -9.63 5.71
N LEU A 197 -4.67 -9.12 4.93
CA LEU A 197 -5.95 -9.79 4.70
C LEU A 197 -5.78 -11.14 4.00
N THR A 198 -4.92 -11.21 2.98
CA THR A 198 -4.64 -12.45 2.26
C THR A 198 -4.01 -13.48 3.19
N TYR A 199 -3.04 -13.07 4.02
CA TYR A 199 -2.43 -13.95 5.02
C TYR A 199 -3.44 -14.47 6.06
N LEU A 200 -4.30 -13.58 6.59
CA LEU A 200 -5.33 -13.97 7.56
C LEU A 200 -6.36 -14.93 6.95
N ASN A 201 -6.79 -14.70 5.71
CA ASN A 201 -7.70 -15.61 5.02
C ASN A 201 -7.05 -16.97 4.76
N TYR A 202 -5.80 -17.00 4.31
CA TYR A 202 -5.05 -18.25 4.14
C TYR A 202 -4.95 -19.05 5.45
N MET A 203 -4.66 -18.37 6.57
CA MET A 203 -4.61 -19.01 7.89
C MET A 203 -5.98 -19.54 8.36
N ARG A 204 -7.06 -18.83 8.05
CA ARG A 204 -8.43 -19.29 8.34
C ARG A 204 -8.79 -20.53 7.53
N GLU A 205 -8.48 -20.54 6.24
CA GLU A 205 -8.71 -21.70 5.37
C GLU A 205 -7.90 -22.92 5.83
N GLU A 206 -6.61 -22.74 6.15
CA GLU A 206 -5.76 -23.82 6.67
C GLU A 206 -6.28 -24.37 8.00
N ARG A 207 -6.74 -23.52 8.91
CA ARG A 207 -7.33 -23.95 10.18
C ARG A 207 -8.62 -24.74 9.95
N GLN A 208 -9.51 -24.25 9.09
CA GLN A 208 -10.75 -24.93 8.75
C GLN A 208 -10.47 -26.31 8.12
N ARG A 209 -9.50 -26.39 7.20
CA ARG A 209 -9.05 -27.67 6.62
C ARG A 209 -8.54 -28.64 7.69
N ARG A 210 -7.74 -28.17 8.65
CA ARG A 210 -7.22 -29.00 9.75
C ARG A 210 -8.33 -29.49 10.68
N GLU A 211 -9.27 -28.62 11.05
CA GLU A 211 -10.42 -28.98 11.88
C GLU A 211 -11.29 -30.05 11.20
N VAL A 212 -11.58 -29.88 9.90
CA VAL A 212 -12.29 -30.87 9.09
C VAL A 212 -11.52 -32.19 9.04
N ARG A 213 -10.21 -32.16 8.72
CA ARG A 213 -9.35 -33.36 8.68
C ARG A 213 -9.31 -34.10 10.03
N GLY A 214 -9.20 -33.36 11.13
CA GLY A 214 -9.18 -33.92 12.48
C GLY A 214 -10.52 -34.49 12.95
N ALA A 215 -11.64 -33.94 12.45
CA ALA A 215 -12.96 -34.52 12.67
C ALA A 215 -13.09 -35.87 11.91
N PHE A 216 -12.67 -35.93 10.66
CA PHE A 216 -12.71 -37.17 9.86
C PHE A 216 -11.75 -38.26 10.37
N SER A 217 -10.59 -37.92 10.93
CA SER A 217 -9.64 -38.91 11.48
C SER A 217 -10.16 -39.66 12.71
N ARG A 218 -11.26 -39.21 13.33
CA ARG A 218 -11.92 -39.94 14.42
C ARG A 218 -12.83 -41.06 13.91
N TYR A 219 -13.21 -41.03 12.63
CA TYR A 219 -14.19 -41.96 12.04
C TYR A 219 -13.60 -42.80 10.91
N MET A 220 -12.43 -42.47 10.39
CA MET A 220 -11.76 -43.18 9.29
C MET A 220 -10.25 -43.25 9.55
N SER A 221 -9.58 -44.28 9.03
CA SER A 221 -8.13 -44.42 9.16
C SER A 221 -7.42 -43.17 8.59
N PRO A 222 -6.31 -42.70 9.19
CA PRO A 222 -5.61 -41.49 8.74
C PRO A 222 -5.23 -41.50 7.25
N ASP A 223 -4.94 -42.69 6.72
CA ASP A 223 -4.60 -42.92 5.32
C ASP A 223 -5.80 -42.68 4.39
N LEU A 224 -7.02 -43.13 4.77
CA LEU A 224 -8.24 -42.85 4.01
C LEU A 224 -8.58 -41.36 4.03
N VAL A 225 -8.42 -40.70 5.17
CA VAL A 225 -8.66 -39.24 5.29
C VAL A 225 -7.67 -38.45 4.44
N ALA A 226 -6.40 -38.83 4.40
CA ALA A 226 -5.39 -38.19 3.56
C ALA A 226 -5.71 -38.36 2.06
N GLN A 227 -6.07 -39.58 1.65
CA GLN A 227 -6.45 -39.88 0.25
C GLN A 227 -7.71 -39.11 -0.18
N LEU A 228 -8.71 -38.99 0.70
CA LEU A 228 -9.94 -38.26 0.42
C LEU A 228 -9.78 -36.74 0.46
N ALA A 229 -8.83 -36.22 1.25
CA ALA A 229 -8.51 -34.80 1.29
C ALA A 229 -7.77 -34.34 0.02
N GLU A 230 -6.95 -35.20 -0.58
CA GLU A 230 -6.28 -34.93 -1.85
C GLU A 230 -7.21 -35.06 -3.05
N ASP A 231 -8.13 -36.04 -3.03
CA ASP A 231 -9.08 -36.27 -4.11
C ASP A 231 -10.45 -36.72 -3.59
N PRO A 232 -11.39 -35.78 -3.39
CA PRO A 232 -12.75 -36.09 -2.93
C PRO A 232 -13.53 -37.02 -3.86
N SER A 233 -13.13 -37.12 -5.14
CA SER A 233 -13.84 -37.93 -6.15
C SER A 233 -13.55 -39.42 -6.03
N ARG A 234 -12.52 -39.83 -5.27
CA ARG A 234 -12.23 -41.23 -4.94
C ARG A 234 -13.23 -41.84 -3.95
N LEU A 235 -14.07 -41.02 -3.33
CA LEU A 235 -15.19 -41.49 -2.53
C LEU A 235 -16.25 -42.08 -3.47
N THR A 236 -16.02 -43.31 -3.93
CA THR A 236 -17.02 -44.04 -4.69
C THR A 236 -18.17 -44.38 -3.74
N LEU A 237 -19.31 -43.72 -3.92
CA LEU A 237 -20.54 -44.01 -3.21
C LEU A 237 -21.08 -45.35 -3.74
N GLY A 238 -20.58 -46.44 -3.15
CA GLY A 238 -20.94 -47.82 -3.49
C GLY A 238 -20.01 -48.80 -2.77
N GLY A 239 -20.54 -49.95 -2.37
CA GLY A 239 -19.70 -51.03 -1.81
C GLY A 239 -18.98 -51.78 -2.93
N GLU A 240 -17.73 -52.16 -2.70
CA GLU A 240 -16.98 -53.06 -3.58
C GLU A 240 -16.91 -54.47 -2.96
N MET A 241 -17.04 -55.51 -3.78
CA MET A 241 -16.79 -56.88 -3.35
C MET A 241 -15.27 -57.11 -3.32
N ARG A 242 -14.71 -57.32 -2.12
CA ARG A 242 -13.30 -57.66 -1.92
C ARG A 242 -13.15 -58.92 -1.07
N GLU A 243 -12.12 -59.68 -1.38
CA GLU A 243 -11.66 -60.75 -0.50
C GLU A 243 -10.95 -60.12 0.72
N MET A 244 -11.46 -60.41 1.91
CA MET A 244 -10.98 -59.81 3.16
C MET A 244 -10.82 -60.87 4.25
N SER A 245 -9.78 -60.71 5.06
CA SER A 245 -9.62 -61.47 6.30
C SER A 245 -10.22 -60.67 7.45
N VAL A 246 -11.16 -61.28 8.19
CA VAL A 246 -11.84 -60.65 9.32
C VAL A 246 -11.27 -61.20 10.63
N LEU A 247 -10.95 -60.31 11.57
CA LEU A 247 -10.47 -60.65 12.91
C LEU A 247 -11.48 -60.14 13.94
N PHE A 248 -11.92 -61.03 14.82
CA PHE A 248 -12.62 -60.68 16.07
C PHE A 248 -11.71 -61.03 17.24
N ALA A 249 -11.52 -60.09 18.15
CA ALA A 249 -10.66 -60.26 19.33
C ALA A 249 -11.38 -59.69 20.54
N ASP A 250 -11.33 -60.40 21.66
CA ASP A 250 -12.09 -60.04 22.86
C ASP A 250 -11.30 -60.27 24.16
N ILE A 251 -11.70 -59.59 25.23
CA ILE A 251 -11.09 -59.72 26.55
C ILE A 251 -11.70 -60.93 27.28
N ARG A 252 -10.86 -61.91 27.63
CA ARG A 252 -11.33 -63.07 28.40
C ARG A 252 -11.84 -62.66 29.77
N GLY A 253 -13.06 -63.07 30.10
CA GLY A 253 -13.66 -62.83 31.42
C GLY A 253 -14.08 -61.37 31.63
N PHE A 254 -14.33 -60.62 30.55
CA PHE A 254 -14.69 -59.21 30.63
C PHE A 254 -15.87 -58.93 31.56
N THR A 255 -16.91 -59.78 31.57
CA THR A 255 -18.06 -59.61 32.48
C THR A 255 -17.61 -59.47 33.94
N THR A 256 -16.77 -60.40 34.43
CA THR A 256 -16.26 -60.38 35.81
C THR A 256 -15.36 -59.17 36.08
N ILE A 257 -14.59 -58.73 35.08
CA ILE A 257 -13.76 -57.53 35.19
C ILE A 257 -14.67 -56.30 35.27
N SER A 258 -15.66 -56.18 34.39
CA SER A 258 -16.56 -55.03 34.30
C SER A 258 -17.39 -54.80 35.57
N GLU A 259 -17.77 -55.88 36.26
CA GLU A 259 -18.50 -55.83 37.54
C GLU A 259 -17.62 -55.31 38.70
N GLN A 260 -16.30 -55.31 38.56
CA GLN A 260 -15.34 -54.85 39.58
C GLN A 260 -14.95 -53.38 39.42
N PHE A 261 -15.33 -52.73 38.32
CA PHE A 261 -15.00 -51.33 38.03
C PHE A 261 -16.23 -50.42 38.09
N ASP A 262 -16.00 -49.16 38.46
CA ASP A 262 -16.96 -48.09 38.20
C ASP A 262 -16.90 -47.66 36.72
N ALA A 263 -17.87 -46.86 36.27
CA ALA A 263 -17.96 -46.46 34.85
C ALA A 263 -16.71 -45.75 34.33
N GLU A 264 -16.06 -44.92 35.17
CA GLU A 264 -14.82 -44.22 34.81
C GLU A 264 -13.62 -45.18 34.76
N GLY A 265 -13.51 -46.08 35.74
CA GLY A 265 -12.46 -47.11 35.78
C GLY A 265 -12.55 -48.10 34.62
N LEU A 266 -13.76 -48.53 34.27
CA LEU A 266 -14.00 -49.42 33.12
C LEU A 266 -13.61 -48.74 31.81
N THR A 267 -13.97 -47.46 31.64
CA THR A 267 -13.60 -46.67 30.45
C THR A 267 -12.08 -46.53 30.33
N LYS A 268 -11.38 -46.29 31.45
CA LYS A 268 -9.90 -46.22 31.47
C LYS A 268 -9.27 -47.57 31.14
N PHE A 269 -9.82 -48.67 31.66
CA PHE A 269 -9.35 -50.03 31.38
C PHE A 269 -9.51 -50.38 29.89
N ILE A 270 -10.70 -50.18 29.33
CA ILE A 270 -11.01 -50.42 27.91
C ILE A 270 -10.06 -49.61 27.02
N ASN A 271 -9.92 -48.30 27.26
CA ASN A 271 -9.01 -47.47 26.46
C ASN A 271 -7.55 -47.94 26.58
N ARG A 272 -7.10 -48.39 27.75
CA ARG A 272 -5.75 -48.89 27.97
C ARG A 272 -5.47 -50.21 27.24
N TYR A 273 -6.48 -51.05 27.04
CA TYR A 273 -6.37 -52.29 26.28
C TYR A 273 -6.51 -52.05 24.76
N LEU A 274 -7.55 -51.34 24.34
CA LEU A 274 -7.85 -51.13 22.93
C LEU A 274 -6.81 -50.25 22.23
N THR A 275 -6.30 -49.19 22.87
CA THR A 275 -5.35 -48.26 22.23
C THR A 275 -4.10 -48.96 21.66
N PRO A 276 -3.34 -49.78 22.41
CA PRO A 276 -2.17 -50.47 21.85
C PRO A 276 -2.56 -51.51 20.78
N MET A 277 -3.69 -52.21 20.93
CA MET A 277 -4.18 -53.16 19.93
C MET A 277 -4.52 -52.46 18.61
N THR A 278 -5.22 -51.33 18.69
CA THR A 278 -5.55 -50.45 17.57
C THR A 278 -4.31 -49.96 16.85
N ASN A 279 -3.29 -49.51 17.59
CA ASN A 279 -2.03 -49.06 17.00
C ASN A 279 -1.35 -50.18 16.20
N VAL A 280 -1.30 -51.41 16.72
CA VAL A 280 -0.70 -52.55 16.01
C VAL A 280 -1.47 -52.90 14.72
N ILE A 281 -2.80 -52.81 14.74
CA ILE A 281 -3.65 -53.04 13.55
C ILE A 281 -3.36 -51.97 12.50
N LEU A 282 -3.36 -50.68 12.89
CA LEU A 282 -3.11 -49.56 11.99
C LEU A 282 -1.68 -49.57 11.43
N GLU A 283 -0.67 -49.91 12.23
CA GLU A 283 0.73 -50.06 11.78
C GLU A 283 0.89 -51.13 10.69
N ARG A 284 0.06 -52.19 10.75
CA ARG A 284 0.01 -53.25 9.73
C ARG A 284 -0.94 -52.93 8.58
N LYS A 285 -1.44 -51.69 8.48
CA LYS A 285 -2.41 -51.22 7.49
C LYS A 285 -3.75 -51.97 7.54
N GLY A 286 -4.11 -52.53 8.69
CA GLY A 286 -5.44 -53.04 8.95
C GLY A 286 -6.44 -51.90 9.20
N THR A 287 -7.72 -52.16 8.99
CA THR A 287 -8.81 -51.21 9.24
C THR A 287 -9.69 -51.72 10.37
N ILE A 288 -10.11 -50.84 11.27
CA ILE A 288 -11.06 -51.14 12.34
C ILE A 288 -12.45 -50.77 11.83
N ASP A 289 -13.35 -51.75 11.75
CA ASP A 289 -14.73 -51.53 11.34
C ASP A 289 -15.54 -50.84 12.44
N LYS A 290 -15.54 -51.43 13.65
CA LYS A 290 -16.21 -50.88 14.83
C LYS A 290 -15.73 -51.56 16.11
N TYR A 291 -15.94 -50.88 17.24
CA TYR A 291 -15.85 -51.48 18.56
C TYR A 291 -17.25 -51.91 19.02
N MET A 292 -17.38 -53.11 19.57
CA MET A 292 -18.64 -53.68 20.08
C MET A 292 -18.43 -54.16 21.51
N GLY A 293 -18.47 -53.21 22.46
CA GLY A 293 -18.18 -53.49 23.86
C GLY A 293 -16.67 -53.63 24.10
N ASP A 294 -16.22 -54.83 24.40
CA ASP A 294 -14.84 -55.26 24.61
C ASP A 294 -14.15 -55.83 23.35
N CYS A 295 -14.93 -56.05 22.28
CA CYS A 295 -14.47 -56.41 20.94
C CYS A 295 -14.12 -55.21 20.05
#